data_AF-A0A1F9YDJ8-F1
#
_entry.id   AF-A0A1F9YDJ8-F1
#
_cell.length_a   1.000
_cell.length_b   1.000
_cell.length_c   1.000
_cell.angle_alpha   90.00
_cell.angle_beta   90.00
_cell.angle_gamma   90.00
#
_symmetry.space_group_name_H-M   'P 1'
#
loop_
_entity.id
_entity.type
_entity.pdbx_description
1 polymer ?
#
loop_
_entity_poly.entity_id
_entity_poly.type
_entity_poly.pdbx_seq_one_letter_code
_entity_poly.pdbx_strand_id
1 'polypeptide(L)' 'GTPFAAGVTATKIAKRALEMGVKQISVFIKGPGPGRETAVRSLGNAGLIIISLKDVTPLPHNGCRPPKARRV' A
#
# COMPACT_ATOMS: atom_id res chain seq x y z
N GLY A 1 -3.93 -10.32 5.72
CA GLY A 1 -2.78 -10.53 4.83
C GLY A 1 -1.50 -10.44 5.63
N THR A 2 -0.47 -11.20 5.28
CA THR A 2 0.81 -11.19 6.00
C THR A 2 1.75 -10.14 5.40
N PRO A 3 2.66 -9.56 6.21
CA PRO A 3 3.64 -8.58 5.74
C PRO A 3 4.59 -9.15 4.67
N PHE A 4 4.91 -10.44 4.76
CA PHE A 4 5.75 -11.12 3.78
C PHE A 4 5.10 -11.16 2.39
N ALA A 5 3.83 -11.57 2.31
CA ALA A 5 3.10 -11.61 1.04
C ALA A 5 3.03 -10.23 0.36
N ALA A 6 2.86 -9.16 1.16
CA ALA A 6 2.84 -7.78 0.67
C ALA A 6 4.19 -7.37 0.05
N GLY A 7 5.32 -7.74 0.67
CA GLY A 7 6.65 -7.46 0.12
C GLY A 7 6.92 -8.21 -1.19
N VAL A 8 6.52 -9.49 -1.27
CA VAL A 8 6.67 -10.30 -2.49
C VAL A 8 5.84 -9.73 -3.64
N THR A 9 4.63 -9.25 -3.38
CA THR A 9 3.79 -8.61 -4.42
C THR A 9 4.34 -7.26 -4.84
N ALA A 10 4.77 -6.42 -3.89
CA ALA A 10 5.37 -5.12 -4.18
C ALA A 10 6.64 -5.24 -5.04
N THR A 11 7.52 -6.19 -4.75
CA THR A 11 8.73 -6.43 -5.55
C THR A 11 8.41 -6.91 -6.96
N LYS A 12 7.42 -7.78 -7.15
CA LYS A 12 6.96 -8.21 -8.49
C LYS A 12 6.41 -7.05 -9.32
N ILE A 13 5.60 -6.19 -8.70
CA ILE A 13 5.05 -4.99 -9.37
C ILE A 13 6.18 -4.02 -9.74
N ALA A 14 7.12 -3.80 -8.83
CA ALA A 14 8.24 -2.90 -9.09
C ALA A 14 9.12 -3.36 -10.26
N LYS A 15 9.40 -4.66 -10.38
CA LYS A 15 10.14 -5.21 -11.53
C LYS A 15 9.43 -4.91 -12.86
N ARG A 16 8.12 -5.15 -12.93
CA ARG A 16 7.32 -4.81 -14.13
C ARG A 16 7.32 -3.31 -14.42
N ALA A 17 7.24 -2.46 -13.38
CA ALA A 17 7.30 -1.02 -13.54
C ALA A 17 8.66 -0.54 -14.08
N LEU A 18 9.76 -1.18 -13.67
CA LEU A 18 11.09 -0.91 -14.21
C LEU A 18 11.24 -1.35 -15.66
N GLU A 19 10.67 -2.49 -16.05
CA GLU A 19 10.60 -2.93 -17.45
C GLU A 19 9.85 -1.91 -18.33
N MET A 20 8.86 -1.22 -17.75
CA MET A 20 8.12 -0.13 -18.40
C MET A 20 8.86 1.23 -18.36
N GLY A 21 10.05 1.30 -17.75
CA GLY A 21 10.86 2.53 -17.67
C GLY A 21 10.42 3.52 -16.58
N VAL A 22 9.56 3.12 -15.65
CA VAL A 22 9.11 3.98 -14.55
C VAL A 22 10.23 4.15 -13.52
N LYS A 23 10.63 5.40 -13.27
CA LYS A 23 11.70 5.74 -12.30
C LYS A 23 11.18 6.35 -11.01
N GLN A 24 10.07 7.08 -11.09
CA GLN A 24 9.51 7.80 -9.97
C GLN A 24 8.03 7.47 -9.78
N ILE A 25 7.60 7.30 -8.54
CA ILE A 25 6.24 6.90 -8.19
C ILE A 25 5.67 7.76 -7.06
N SER A 26 4.36 7.97 -7.09
CA SER A 26 3.58 8.51 -5.98
C SER A 26 2.74 7.39 -5.38
N VAL A 27 2.90 7.16 -4.07
CA VAL A 27 2.28 6.04 -3.37
C VAL A 27 1.02 6.52 -2.67
N PHE A 28 -0.12 5.91 -3.05
CA PHE A 28 -1.41 6.13 -2.40
C PHE A 28 -1.77 4.91 -1.57
N ILE A 29 -1.90 5.10 -0.27
CA ILE A 29 -2.21 4.02 0.68
C ILE A 29 -3.68 4.12 1.05
N LYS A 30 -4.38 2.99 1.06
CA LYS A 30 -5.77 2.93 1.49
C LYS A 30 -5.95 1.89 2.59
N GLY A 31 -6.33 2.36 3.76
CA GLY A 31 -6.68 1.52 4.91
C GLY A 31 -5.49 1.21 5.82
N PRO A 32 -5.75 1.00 7.13
CA PRO A 32 -4.78 0.43 8.04
C PRO A 32 -4.67 -1.08 7.79
N GLY A 33 -3.45 -1.58 7.62
CA GLY A 33 -3.22 -2.99 7.40
C GLY A 33 -1.76 -3.40 7.63
N PRO A 34 -1.51 -4.68 7.98
CA PRO A 34 -0.18 -5.17 8.36
C PRO A 34 0.85 -5.14 7.22
N GLY A 35 0.41 -5.02 5.97
CA GLY A 35 1.29 -4.95 4.79
C GLY A 35 1.64 -3.53 4.35
N ARG A 36 1.17 -2.50 5.05
CA ARG A 36 1.28 -1.09 4.62
C ARG A 36 2.74 -0.67 4.47
N GLU A 37 3.50 -0.74 5.56
CA GLU A 37 4.89 -0.27 5.58
C GLU A 37 5.83 -1.19 4.81
N THR A 38 5.59 -2.50 4.89
CA THR A 38 6.41 -3.47 4.17
C THR A 38 6.29 -3.32 2.67
N ALA A 39 5.10 -3.03 2.13
CA ALA A 39 4.93 -2.76 0.71
C ALA A 39 5.72 -1.51 0.26
N VAL A 40 5.62 -0.41 1.01
CA VAL A 40 6.34 0.84 0.69
C VAL A 40 7.85 0.62 0.72
N ARG A 41 8.37 -0.05 1.75
CA ARG A 41 9.79 -0.36 1.88
C ARG A 41 10.28 -1.26 0.74
N SER A 42 9.49 -2.27 0.36
CA SER A 42 9.82 -3.16 -0.75
C SER A 42 9.85 -2.46 -2.11
N LEU A 43 8.99 -1.46 -2.35
CA LEU A 43 9.04 -0.63 -3.56
C LEU A 43 10.31 0.22 -3.62
N GLY A 44 10.72 0.81 -2.50
CA GLY A 44 11.99 1.56 -2.42
C GLY A 44 13.21 0.66 -2.64
N ASN A 45 13.24 -0.51 -2.00
CA ASN A 45 14.33 -1.49 -2.17
C ASN A 45 14.44 -2.03 -3.62
N ALA A 46 13.33 -2.03 -4.36
CA ALA A 46 13.31 -2.45 -5.75
C ALA A 46 13.86 -1.39 -6.71
N GLY A 47 14.25 -0.20 -6.22
CA GLY A 47 14.90 0.84 -7.03
C GLY A 47 13.95 1.90 -7.58
N LEU A 48 12.70 1.96 -7.11
CA LEU A 48 11.77 3.02 -7.46
C LEU A 48 11.91 4.21 -6.51
N ILE A 49 11.96 5.43 -7.06
CA ILE A 49 12.05 6.66 -6.28
C ILE A 49 10.65 7.08 -5.83
N ILE A 50 10.42 7.14 -4.53
CA ILE A 50 9.14 7.55 -3.95
C ILE A 50 9.14 9.07 -3.79
N ILE A 51 8.32 9.77 -4.59
CA ILE A 51 8.19 11.24 -4.53
C ILE A 51 7.24 11.67 -3.40
N SER A 52 6.10 10.97 -3.30
CA SER A 52 5.07 11.32 -2.33
C SER A 52 4.40 10.06 -1.77
N LEU A 53 4.03 10.15 -0.50
CA LEU A 53 3.25 9.13 0.19
C LEU A 53 2.01 9.80 0.75
N LYS A 54 0.84 9.44 0.21
CA LYS A 54 -0.46 9.99 0.61
C LYS A 54 -1.33 8.87 1.16
N ASP A 55 -1.87 9.09 2.35
CA ASP A 55 -2.88 8.22 2.92
C ASP A 55 -4.27 8.69 2.47
N VAL A 56 -4.98 7.82 1.78
CA VAL A 56 -6.34 8.02 1.25
C VAL A 56 -7.32 7.08 1.97
N THR A 57 -7.04 6.75 3.24
CA THR A 57 -7.96 5.98 4.08
C THR A 57 -9.27 6.76 4.25
N PRO A 58 -10.43 6.17 3.89
CA PRO A 58 -11.70 6.88 3.97
C PRO A 58 -12.07 7.17 5.43
N LEU A 59 -12.20 8.45 5.77
CA LEU A 59 -12.77 8.92 7.03
C LEU A 59 -14.25 9.25 6.81
N PRO A 60 -15.20 8.48 7.37
CA PRO A 60 -16.62 8.75 7.18
C PRO A 60 -17.08 9.93 8.06
N HIS A 61 -17.63 10.98 7.45
CA HIS A 61 -18.30 12.08 8.16
C HIS A 61 -19.74 11.69 8.54
N ASN A 62 -19.91 10.84 9.57
CA ASN A 62 -21.21 10.34 10.03
C ASN A 62 -22.10 9.76 8.90
N GLY A 63 -21.48 9.04 7.96
CA GLY A 63 -22.15 8.37 6.84
C GLY A 63 -22.81 7.04 7.22
N CYS A 64 -22.54 5.98 6.45
CA CYS A 64 -23.11 4.66 6.70
C CYS A 64 -22.76 4.13 8.10
N ARG A 65 -23.74 3.55 8.78
CA ARG A 65 -23.54 2.88 10.07
C ARG A 65 -22.57 1.71 9.90
N PRO A 66 -21.46 1.64 10.66
CA PRO A 66 -20.56 0.48 10.62
C PRO A 66 -21.28 -0.79 11.10
N PRO A 67 -20.85 -1.98 10.65
CA PRO A 67 -21.45 -3.23 11.05
C PRO A 67 -21.43 -3.38 12.59
N LYS A 68 -22.48 -4.00 13.13
CA LYS A 68 -22.57 -4.27 14.58
C LYS A 68 -21.31 -4.99 15.05
N ALA A 69 -20.74 -4.53 16.16
CA ALA A 69 -19.57 -5.15 16.75
C ALA A 69 -19.79 -6.66 16.91
N ARG A 70 -18.82 -7.45 16.44
CA ARG A 70 -18.91 -8.90 16.47
C ARG A 70 -18.84 -9.35 17.94
N ARG A 71 -19.75 -10.24 18.34
CA ARG A 71 -19.63 -10.96 19.61
C ARG A 71 -18.71 -12.15 19.35
N VAL A 72 -17.46 -12.02 19.77
CA VAL A 72 -16.48 -13.10 19.91
C VAL A 72 -16.07 -13.18 21.35
#